data_AF-A0AB36MGN5-F1
#
_entry.id   AF-A0AB36MGN5-F1
#
_cell.length_a   1.000
_cell.length_b   1.000
_cell.length_c   1.000
_cell.angle_alpha   90.00
_cell.angle_beta   90.00
_cell.angle_gamma   90.00
#
_symmetry.space_group_name_H-M   'P 1'
#
loop_
_entity.id
_entity.type
_entity.pdbx_description
1 polymer ?
#
loop_
_entity_poly.entity_id
_entity_poly.type
_entity_poly.pdbx_seq_one_letter_code
_entity_poly.pdbx_strand_id
1 'polypeptide(L)'
;MLINVGIIGTGAIGREHIKRINNKVQGAQVVAVTDINAEVAKKIAKDIGAIFFETGEELIASDKVDAVVVTSWDPTHEHYVLETIKHGKYVFCEKPLATESEGCRRIVDAEIEYGKKLVQVGFMRRYDKGYIELKNMITSKKYGEPLMLHCAHRNPSANENYTTPMAVSQTAIHEIDVLRWLLDEDYASVQMLLPKQTSNTHENLKDPQFIIFETKSGVTIDLEVFVNCRFGYDIKCDVVCETAEFGLTDPAFTKVKAEEKNYTRISPDWQTRFMDAYDYEFQLWINSVISGELTGPTAWDGYVASITMAACHEARETGKKVNIKLDERPALYC
;
A
#
# COMPACT_ATOMS: atom_id res chain seq x y z
N MET A 1 8.18 -19.17 -18.53
CA MET A 1 9.51 -18.57 -18.26
C MET A 1 9.59 -18.35 -16.76
N LEU A 2 10.75 -18.60 -16.14
CA LEU A 2 10.96 -18.32 -14.72
C LEU A 2 11.54 -16.91 -14.59
N ILE A 3 10.91 -16.04 -13.80
CA ILE A 3 11.36 -14.66 -13.57
C ILE A 3 12.40 -14.63 -12.46
N ASN A 4 13.60 -14.17 -12.77
CA ASN A 4 14.67 -13.98 -11.81
C ASN A 4 14.54 -12.60 -11.15
N VAL A 5 14.23 -12.60 -9.86
CA VAL A 5 13.95 -11.38 -9.11
C VAL A 5 15.18 -10.93 -8.32
N GLY A 6 15.49 -9.65 -8.38
CA GLY A 6 16.46 -8.99 -7.51
C GLY A 6 15.77 -8.19 -6.40
N ILE A 7 16.25 -8.29 -5.16
CA ILE A 7 15.69 -7.57 -4.01
C ILE A 7 16.65 -6.47 -3.56
N ILE A 8 16.17 -5.23 -3.53
CA ILE A 8 16.88 -4.08 -2.97
C ILE A 8 16.28 -3.74 -1.61
N GLY A 9 17.04 -4.00 -0.55
CA GLY A 9 16.58 -3.87 0.83
C GLY A 9 16.08 -5.20 1.40
N THR A 10 16.83 -5.77 2.34
CA THR A 10 16.61 -7.07 2.98
C THR A 10 16.21 -6.93 4.45
N GLY A 11 15.50 -5.84 4.76
CA GLY A 11 14.85 -5.58 6.05
C GLY A 11 13.72 -6.56 6.35
N ALA A 12 12.87 -6.23 7.33
CA ALA A 12 11.76 -7.11 7.71
C ALA A 12 10.82 -7.42 6.52
N ILE A 13 10.44 -6.39 5.78
CA ILE A 13 9.54 -6.50 4.63
C ILE A 13 10.20 -7.29 3.49
N GLY A 14 11.41 -6.91 3.07
CA GLY A 14 12.16 -7.61 2.03
C GLY A 14 12.35 -9.11 2.31
N ARG A 15 12.60 -9.50 3.58
CA ARG A 15 12.69 -10.92 3.95
C ARG A 15 11.38 -11.68 3.82
N GLU A 16 10.24 -11.07 4.12
CA GLU A 16 8.94 -11.70 3.91
C GLU A 16 8.63 -11.85 2.41
N HIS A 17 8.96 -10.86 1.58
CA HIS A 17 8.82 -11.00 0.12
C HIS A 17 9.76 -12.06 -0.46
N ILE A 18 11.01 -12.18 0.04
CA ILE A 18 11.91 -13.28 -0.35
C ILE A 18 11.27 -14.63 -0.07
N LYS A 19 10.74 -14.83 1.16
CA LYS A 19 10.07 -16.08 1.53
C LYS A 19 8.86 -16.36 0.64
N ARG A 20 8.05 -15.33 0.35
CA ARG A 20 6.86 -15.43 -0.48
C ARG A 20 7.21 -15.79 -1.92
N ILE A 21 8.13 -15.06 -2.54
CA ILE A 21 8.55 -15.29 -3.92
C ILE A 21 9.11 -16.72 -4.07
N ASN A 22 9.97 -17.16 -3.15
CA ASN A 22 10.61 -18.46 -3.27
C ASN A 22 9.71 -19.65 -2.90
N ASN A 23 8.70 -19.47 -2.02
CA ASN A 23 7.96 -20.60 -1.45
C ASN A 23 6.46 -20.61 -1.76
N LYS A 24 5.88 -19.50 -2.24
CA LYS A 24 4.43 -19.33 -2.44
C LYS A 24 4.08 -18.93 -3.86
N VAL A 25 4.88 -18.06 -4.46
CA VAL A 25 4.63 -17.54 -5.81
C VAL A 25 5.18 -18.51 -6.86
N GLN A 26 4.36 -18.79 -7.87
CA GLN A 26 4.75 -19.60 -9.02
C GLN A 26 5.35 -18.71 -10.12
N GLY A 27 6.39 -19.21 -10.79
CA GLY A 27 6.97 -18.56 -11.95
C GLY A 27 8.04 -17.51 -11.63
N ALA A 28 8.51 -17.43 -10.38
CA ALA A 28 9.61 -16.55 -10.00
C ALA A 28 10.55 -17.18 -8.97
N GLN A 29 11.76 -16.64 -8.87
CA GLN A 29 12.72 -16.95 -7.80
C GLN A 29 13.58 -15.72 -7.51
N VAL A 30 14.02 -15.57 -6.26
CA VAL A 30 15.00 -14.54 -5.89
C VAL A 30 16.41 -15.02 -6.21
N VAL A 31 17.10 -14.32 -7.11
CA VAL A 31 18.48 -14.66 -7.54
C VAL A 31 19.52 -13.65 -7.11
N ALA A 32 19.10 -12.45 -6.68
CA ALA A 32 19.98 -11.36 -6.34
C ALA A 32 19.44 -10.58 -5.14
N VAL A 33 20.32 -10.14 -4.27
CA VAL A 33 19.98 -9.25 -3.15
C VAL A 33 21.05 -8.18 -2.95
N THR A 34 20.63 -7.03 -2.43
CA THR A 34 21.53 -5.99 -1.91
C THR A 34 20.90 -5.31 -0.70
N ASP A 35 21.75 -4.78 0.19
CA ASP A 35 21.35 -3.99 1.34
C ASP A 35 22.56 -3.17 1.81
N ILE A 36 22.30 -1.99 2.39
CA ILE A 36 23.35 -1.16 3.02
C ILE A 36 24.05 -1.93 4.15
N ASN A 37 23.33 -2.83 4.82
CA ASN A 37 23.92 -3.82 5.73
C ASN A 37 24.38 -5.06 4.94
N ALA A 38 25.57 -4.94 4.35
CA ALA A 38 26.16 -5.99 3.54
C ALA A 38 26.33 -7.33 4.27
N GLU A 39 26.57 -7.33 5.59
CA GLU A 39 26.72 -8.56 6.37
C GLU A 39 25.41 -9.37 6.38
N VAL A 40 24.29 -8.70 6.66
CA VAL A 40 22.96 -9.32 6.67
C VAL A 40 22.57 -9.80 5.28
N ALA A 41 22.78 -8.98 4.25
CA ALA A 41 22.45 -9.36 2.88
C ALA A 41 23.31 -10.52 2.35
N LYS A 42 24.61 -10.57 2.65
CA LYS A 42 25.49 -11.70 2.30
C LYS A 42 25.02 -13.01 2.94
N LYS A 43 24.59 -12.95 4.20
CA LYS A 43 24.02 -14.12 4.89
C LYS A 43 22.73 -14.59 4.21
N ILE A 44 21.80 -13.68 3.96
CA ILE A 44 20.52 -14.01 3.28
C ILE A 44 20.79 -14.59 1.89
N ALA A 45 21.68 -13.97 1.11
CA ALA A 45 22.06 -14.43 -0.22
C ALA A 45 22.55 -15.88 -0.17
N LYS A 46 23.46 -16.20 0.76
CA LYS A 46 23.96 -17.56 0.97
C LYS A 46 22.85 -18.54 1.35
N ASP A 47 21.96 -18.15 2.26
CA ASP A 47 20.89 -19.02 2.78
C ASP A 47 19.88 -19.41 1.69
N ILE A 48 19.63 -18.53 0.70
CA ILE A 48 18.69 -18.77 -0.40
C ILE A 48 19.37 -19.15 -1.73
N GLY A 49 20.70 -19.16 -1.79
CA GLY A 49 21.46 -19.41 -3.03
C GLY A 49 21.45 -18.25 -4.04
N ALA A 50 21.20 -17.02 -3.59
CA ALA A 50 21.24 -15.81 -4.40
C ALA A 50 22.65 -15.17 -4.45
N ILE A 51 22.82 -14.23 -5.38
CA ILE A 51 24.03 -13.42 -5.53
C ILE A 51 23.87 -12.15 -4.69
N PHE A 52 24.87 -11.83 -3.89
CA PHE A 52 24.96 -10.53 -3.24
C PHE A 52 25.63 -9.52 -4.19
N PHE A 53 25.04 -8.33 -4.32
CA PHE A 53 25.62 -7.18 -5.01
C PHE A 53 25.93 -6.07 -4.00
N GLU A 54 27.04 -5.35 -4.20
CA GLU A 54 27.46 -4.29 -3.28
C GLU A 54 26.53 -3.07 -3.38
N THR A 55 25.88 -2.85 -4.54
CA THR A 55 24.93 -1.76 -4.76
C THR A 55 23.64 -2.22 -5.47
N GLY A 56 22.58 -1.42 -5.36
CA GLY A 56 21.34 -1.66 -6.09
C GLY A 56 21.48 -1.46 -7.59
N GLU A 57 22.32 -0.52 -8.01
CA GLU A 57 22.64 -0.24 -9.40
C GLU A 57 23.31 -1.44 -10.07
N GLU A 58 24.29 -2.06 -9.41
CA GLU A 58 24.92 -3.30 -9.92
C GLU A 58 23.92 -4.46 -10.04
N LEU A 59 23.01 -4.60 -9.07
CA LEU A 59 21.93 -5.58 -9.11
C LEU A 59 20.98 -5.31 -10.27
N ILE A 60 20.57 -4.05 -10.47
CA ILE A 60 19.69 -3.60 -11.55
C ILE A 60 20.35 -3.83 -12.91
N ALA A 61 21.64 -3.54 -13.07
CA ALA A 61 22.36 -3.68 -14.33
C ALA A 61 22.65 -5.14 -14.73
N SER A 62 22.55 -6.10 -13.79
CA SER A 62 22.89 -7.50 -14.01
C SER A 62 21.94 -8.21 -14.99
N ASP A 63 22.49 -8.86 -16.02
CA ASP A 63 21.75 -9.74 -16.96
C ASP A 63 21.12 -10.97 -16.30
N LYS A 64 21.42 -11.22 -15.01
CA LYS A 64 20.82 -12.32 -14.24
C LYS A 64 19.48 -11.93 -13.61
N VAL A 65 19.11 -10.66 -13.63
CA VAL A 65 17.90 -10.13 -12.99
C VAL A 65 16.91 -9.67 -14.04
N ASP A 66 15.70 -10.23 -14.04
CA ASP A 66 14.63 -9.90 -14.98
C ASP A 66 13.69 -8.81 -14.43
N ALA A 67 13.50 -8.79 -13.09
CA ALA A 67 12.63 -7.84 -12.39
C ALA A 67 13.18 -7.52 -10.99
N VAL A 68 12.81 -6.36 -10.46
CA VAL A 68 13.33 -5.83 -9.20
C VAL A 68 12.21 -5.61 -8.19
N VAL A 69 12.49 -5.88 -6.92
CA VAL A 69 11.63 -5.50 -5.80
C VAL A 69 12.39 -4.51 -4.93
N VAL A 70 11.82 -3.33 -4.73
CA VAL A 70 12.37 -2.26 -3.91
C VAL A 70 11.64 -2.25 -2.57
N THR A 71 12.35 -2.67 -1.54
CA THR A 71 11.89 -2.77 -0.14
C THR A 71 12.94 -2.17 0.81
N SER A 72 13.69 -1.17 0.31
CA SER A 72 14.74 -0.47 1.02
C SER A 72 14.14 0.63 1.92
N TRP A 73 14.96 1.57 2.38
CA TRP A 73 14.47 2.70 3.17
C TRP A 73 13.72 3.69 2.27
N ASP A 74 12.55 4.19 2.70
CA ASP A 74 11.61 4.97 1.88
C ASP A 74 12.27 6.07 1.00
N PRO A 75 13.21 6.91 1.49
CA PRO A 75 13.85 7.96 0.68
C PRO A 75 14.70 7.44 -0.49
N THR A 76 15.01 6.15 -0.51
CA THR A 76 15.79 5.52 -1.60
C THR A 76 14.91 4.91 -2.69
N HIS A 77 13.60 4.80 -2.46
CA HIS A 77 12.69 4.14 -3.41
C HIS A 77 12.71 4.81 -4.78
N GLU A 78 12.60 6.15 -4.80
CA GLU A 78 12.56 6.92 -6.04
C GLU A 78 13.77 6.64 -6.92
N HIS A 79 14.96 6.69 -6.32
CA HIS A 79 16.22 6.46 -7.03
C HIS A 79 16.26 5.09 -7.69
N TYR A 80 15.98 4.02 -6.93
CA TYR A 80 16.04 2.66 -7.48
C TYR A 80 14.93 2.36 -8.48
N VAL A 81 13.74 2.93 -8.31
CA VAL A 81 12.65 2.81 -9.28
C VAL A 81 13.04 3.48 -10.60
N LEU A 82 13.53 4.73 -10.57
CA LEU A 82 14.01 5.43 -11.76
C LEU A 82 15.15 4.67 -12.45
N GLU A 83 16.10 4.14 -11.68
CA GLU A 83 17.21 3.37 -12.23
C GLU A 83 16.76 2.06 -12.88
N THR A 84 15.74 1.42 -12.31
CA THR A 84 15.15 0.19 -12.88
C THR A 84 14.41 0.47 -14.20
N ILE A 85 13.67 1.58 -14.28
CA ILE A 85 12.99 2.02 -15.51
C ILE A 85 14.01 2.27 -16.63
N LYS A 86 15.14 2.92 -16.34
CA LYS A 86 16.21 3.16 -17.34
C LYS A 86 16.75 1.86 -17.96
N HIS A 87 16.74 0.76 -17.19
CA HIS A 87 17.17 -0.56 -17.65
C HIS A 87 16.04 -1.36 -18.30
N GLY A 88 14.83 -0.81 -18.40
CA GLY A 88 13.68 -1.47 -19.01
C GLY A 88 13.15 -2.68 -18.25
N LYS A 89 13.48 -2.78 -16.95
CA LYS A 89 13.08 -3.90 -16.09
C LYS A 89 11.80 -3.56 -15.35
N TYR A 90 11.00 -4.57 -15.04
CA TYR A 90 9.85 -4.39 -14.17
C TYR A 90 10.29 -4.17 -12.74
N VAL A 91 9.56 -3.33 -12.01
CA VAL A 91 9.81 -3.03 -10.60
C VAL A 91 8.52 -3.12 -9.79
N PHE A 92 8.58 -3.88 -8.71
CA PHE A 92 7.62 -3.77 -7.61
C PHE A 92 8.24 -2.86 -6.55
N CYS A 93 7.58 -1.75 -6.24
CA CYS A 93 8.02 -0.82 -5.21
C CYS A 93 7.07 -0.92 -4.02
N GLU A 94 7.60 -1.24 -2.85
CA GLU A 94 6.83 -1.05 -1.62
C GLU A 94 6.45 0.42 -1.42
N LYS A 95 5.36 0.65 -0.69
CA LYS A 95 4.93 2.01 -0.38
C LYS A 95 5.94 2.66 0.59
N PRO A 96 6.16 3.99 0.49
CA PRO A 96 5.65 4.88 -0.55
C PRO A 96 6.46 4.75 -1.86
N LEU A 97 5.86 5.11 -3.00
CA LEU A 97 6.58 5.13 -4.28
C LEU A 97 7.77 6.12 -4.25
N ALA A 98 7.55 7.29 -3.68
CA ALA A 98 8.57 8.28 -3.31
C ALA A 98 8.08 9.05 -2.08
N THR A 99 8.99 9.71 -1.36
CA THR A 99 8.62 10.46 -0.14
C THR A 99 7.84 11.75 -0.43
N GLU A 100 7.98 12.29 -1.63
CA GLU A 100 7.34 13.53 -2.07
C GLU A 100 6.61 13.33 -3.40
N SER A 101 5.54 14.08 -3.63
CA SER A 101 4.71 13.99 -4.85
C SER A 101 5.51 14.29 -6.11
N GLU A 102 6.46 15.22 -6.05
CA GLU A 102 7.38 15.54 -7.15
C GLU A 102 8.26 14.34 -7.52
N GLY A 103 8.64 13.51 -6.55
CA GLY A 103 9.38 12.26 -6.80
C GLY A 103 8.52 11.23 -7.51
N CYS A 104 7.28 11.04 -7.05
CA CYS A 104 6.32 10.18 -7.75
C CYS A 104 6.07 10.68 -9.19
N ARG A 105 6.01 12.01 -9.39
CA ARG A 105 5.83 12.62 -10.71
C ARG A 105 6.99 12.30 -11.64
N ARG A 106 8.24 12.41 -11.18
CA ARG A 106 9.43 12.03 -11.96
C ARG A 106 9.40 10.57 -12.40
N ILE A 107 8.90 9.66 -11.55
CA ILE A 107 8.73 8.24 -11.90
C ILE A 107 7.66 8.05 -12.98
N VAL A 108 6.51 8.72 -12.83
CA VAL A 108 5.43 8.71 -13.84
C VAL A 108 5.96 9.20 -15.19
N ASP A 109 6.68 10.33 -15.20
CA ASP A 109 7.24 10.88 -16.44
C ASP A 109 8.28 9.93 -17.07
N ALA A 110 9.07 9.21 -16.26
CA ALA A 110 10.01 8.21 -16.76
C ALA A 110 9.33 6.98 -17.41
N GLU A 111 8.22 6.47 -16.85
CA GLU A 111 7.44 5.40 -17.50
C GLU A 111 6.79 5.86 -18.81
N ILE A 112 6.35 7.14 -18.87
CA ILE A 112 5.81 7.75 -20.08
C ILE A 112 6.90 7.87 -21.16
N GLU A 113 8.09 8.37 -20.80
CA GLU A 113 9.23 8.48 -21.72
C GLU A 113 9.67 7.10 -22.23
N TYR A 114 9.68 6.09 -21.35
CA TYR A 114 9.96 4.71 -21.74
C TYR A 114 8.84 4.11 -22.62
N GLY A 115 7.61 4.60 -22.48
CA GLY A 115 6.45 4.18 -23.28
C GLY A 115 5.78 2.90 -22.80
N LYS A 116 6.03 2.47 -21.55
CA LYS A 116 5.45 1.25 -20.98
C LYS A 116 5.35 1.32 -19.46
N LYS A 117 4.27 0.72 -18.90
CA LYS A 117 4.16 0.44 -17.46
C LYS A 117 5.16 -0.65 -17.06
N LEU A 118 6.12 -0.28 -16.22
CA LEU A 118 7.12 -1.13 -15.58
C LEU A 118 6.97 -1.16 -14.04
N VAL A 119 6.27 -0.19 -13.46
CA VAL A 119 6.15 0.01 -12.00
C VAL A 119 4.83 -0.51 -11.48
N GLN A 120 4.89 -1.39 -10.48
CA GLN A 120 3.77 -1.70 -9.61
C GLN A 120 4.06 -1.24 -8.18
N VAL A 121 3.12 -0.55 -7.54
CA VAL A 121 3.22 -0.10 -6.14
C VAL A 121 2.54 -1.12 -5.21
N GLY A 122 3.14 -1.39 -4.06
CA GLY A 122 2.68 -2.35 -3.05
C GLY A 122 1.44 -1.92 -2.26
N PHE A 123 0.36 -1.57 -2.93
CA PHE A 123 -0.94 -1.32 -2.30
C PHE A 123 -1.76 -2.61 -2.20
N MET A 124 -1.31 -3.50 -1.32
CA MET A 124 -1.82 -4.87 -1.16
C MET A 124 -3.33 -4.96 -0.88
N ARG A 125 -3.98 -3.90 -0.38
CA ARG A 125 -5.42 -3.93 -0.05
C ARG A 125 -6.31 -4.17 -1.27
N ARG A 126 -5.89 -3.76 -2.47
CA ARG A 126 -6.64 -4.07 -3.71
C ARG A 126 -6.72 -5.57 -4.00
N TYR A 127 -5.87 -6.37 -3.35
CA TYR A 127 -5.76 -7.82 -3.51
C TYR A 127 -6.41 -8.59 -2.35
N ASP A 128 -6.92 -7.90 -1.34
CA ASP A 128 -7.71 -8.51 -0.28
C ASP A 128 -9.07 -8.95 -0.85
N LYS A 129 -9.47 -10.18 -0.53
CA LYS A 129 -10.71 -10.78 -1.03
C LYS A 129 -11.95 -9.92 -0.72
N GLY A 130 -12.03 -9.36 0.49
CA GLY A 130 -13.15 -8.52 0.90
C GLY A 130 -13.22 -7.24 0.07
N TYR A 131 -12.08 -6.57 -0.15
CA TYR A 131 -12.02 -5.39 -1.01
C TYR A 131 -12.34 -5.70 -2.48
N ILE A 132 -11.92 -6.86 -3.01
CA ILE A 132 -12.31 -7.31 -4.37
C ILE A 132 -13.83 -7.52 -4.45
N GLU A 133 -14.44 -8.14 -3.44
CA GLU A 133 -15.89 -8.32 -3.37
C GLU A 133 -16.62 -6.96 -3.31
N LEU A 134 -16.15 -6.02 -2.49
CA LEU A 134 -16.67 -4.65 -2.45
C LEU A 134 -16.57 -3.96 -3.82
N LYS A 135 -15.41 -4.05 -4.50
CA LYS A 135 -15.21 -3.46 -5.82
C LYS A 135 -16.22 -4.00 -6.82
N ASN A 136 -16.45 -5.32 -6.82
CA ASN A 136 -17.42 -5.96 -7.71
C ASN A 136 -18.85 -5.50 -7.42
N MET A 137 -19.22 -5.34 -6.14
CA MET A 137 -20.54 -4.86 -5.74
C MET A 137 -20.78 -3.42 -6.20
N ILE A 138 -19.82 -2.51 -5.99
CA ILE A 138 -19.88 -1.11 -6.47
C ILE A 138 -19.97 -1.07 -8.00
N THR A 139 -19.06 -1.77 -8.69
CA THR A 139 -18.98 -1.76 -10.16
C THR A 139 -20.23 -2.33 -10.82
N SER A 140 -20.94 -3.25 -10.16
CA SER A 140 -22.18 -3.82 -10.68
C SER A 140 -23.31 -2.80 -10.85
N LYS A 141 -23.26 -1.67 -10.11
CA LYS A 141 -24.32 -0.64 -10.01
C LYS A 141 -25.71 -1.18 -9.65
N LYS A 142 -25.80 -2.43 -9.18
CA LYS A 142 -27.07 -3.10 -8.87
C LYS A 142 -27.86 -2.39 -7.76
N TYR A 143 -27.16 -1.72 -6.85
CA TYR A 143 -27.73 -1.05 -5.68
C TYR A 143 -27.68 0.47 -5.78
N GLY A 144 -27.53 1.00 -7.00
CA GLY A 144 -27.37 2.42 -7.27
C GLY A 144 -25.92 2.89 -7.15
N GLU A 145 -25.74 4.20 -7.17
CA GLU A 145 -24.42 4.84 -6.99
C GLU A 145 -23.99 4.79 -5.51
N PRO A 146 -22.67 4.67 -5.23
CA PRO A 146 -22.14 4.88 -3.90
C PRO A 146 -22.34 6.35 -3.49
N LEU A 147 -22.70 6.60 -2.23
CA LEU A 147 -22.98 7.93 -1.69
C LEU A 147 -22.03 8.28 -0.54
N MET A 148 -21.78 7.31 0.34
CA MET A 148 -20.90 7.49 1.51
C MET A 148 -20.08 6.25 1.80
N LEU A 149 -18.87 6.43 2.33
CA LEU A 149 -18.07 5.35 2.89
C LEU A 149 -17.70 5.66 4.34
N HIS A 150 -17.87 4.66 5.20
CA HIS A 150 -17.50 4.72 6.63
C HIS A 150 -16.34 3.77 6.87
N CYS A 151 -15.18 4.30 7.25
CA CYS A 151 -13.95 3.53 7.33
C CYS A 151 -13.26 3.70 8.69
N ALA A 152 -12.53 2.66 9.10
CA ALA A 152 -11.66 2.74 10.26
C ALA A 152 -10.38 1.93 10.04
N HIS A 153 -9.24 2.53 10.41
CA HIS A 153 -7.94 1.88 10.50
C HIS A 153 -7.48 1.94 11.95
N ARG A 154 -7.47 0.78 12.62
CA ARG A 154 -7.11 0.71 14.03
C ARG A 154 -5.95 -0.22 14.29
N ASN A 155 -5.01 0.24 15.10
CA ASN A 155 -3.87 -0.54 15.54
C ASN A 155 -3.87 -0.66 17.07
N PRO A 156 -3.39 -1.79 17.62
CA PRO A 156 -3.38 -2.00 19.06
C PRO A 156 -2.44 -1.02 19.79
N SER A 157 -1.30 -0.69 19.18
CA SER A 157 -0.31 0.24 19.70
C SER A 157 0.62 0.76 18.62
N ALA A 158 1.04 2.01 18.75
CA ALA A 158 2.15 2.59 18.02
C ALA A 158 3.39 2.67 18.95
N ASN A 159 4.59 2.58 18.38
CA ASN A 159 5.84 2.74 19.14
C ASN A 159 6.25 4.22 19.21
N GLU A 160 7.21 4.57 20.07
CA GLU A 160 7.65 5.97 20.30
C GLU A 160 8.21 6.68 19.05
N ASN A 161 8.64 5.93 18.04
CA ASN A 161 9.13 6.51 16.77
C ASN A 161 7.97 6.84 15.81
N TYR A 162 6.75 6.41 16.10
CA TYR A 162 5.58 6.68 15.28
C TYR A 162 5.03 8.07 15.61
N THR A 163 5.16 9.02 14.69
CA THR A 163 4.79 10.42 14.93
C THR A 163 3.46 10.80 14.29
N THR A 164 2.91 11.96 14.67
CA THR A 164 1.63 12.47 14.16
C THR A 164 1.46 12.41 12.62
N PRO A 165 2.47 12.76 11.78
CA PRO A 165 2.38 12.60 10.33
C PRO A 165 2.20 11.16 9.86
N MET A 166 2.75 10.18 10.57
CA MET A 166 2.73 8.77 10.17
C MET A 166 1.32 8.17 10.19
N ALA A 167 0.38 8.75 10.96
CA ALA A 167 -1.05 8.42 10.91
C ALA A 167 -1.61 8.47 9.49
N VAL A 168 -1.09 9.37 8.64
CA VAL A 168 -1.44 9.40 7.22
C VAL A 168 -0.42 8.62 6.40
N SER A 169 0.87 8.96 6.48
CA SER A 169 1.88 8.45 5.53
C SER A 169 2.19 6.95 5.67
N GLN A 170 1.92 6.36 6.83
CA GLN A 170 2.20 4.95 7.11
C GLN A 170 0.94 4.13 7.41
N THR A 171 -0.22 4.78 7.59
CA THR A 171 -1.47 4.13 8.00
C THR A 171 -2.61 4.47 7.04
N ALA A 172 -3.11 5.72 7.02
CA ALA A 172 -4.21 6.11 6.14
C ALA A 172 -3.88 6.03 4.63
N ILE A 173 -2.60 5.96 4.27
CA ILE A 173 -2.16 5.83 2.86
C ILE A 173 -2.77 4.60 2.18
N HIS A 174 -3.05 3.54 2.94
CA HIS A 174 -3.72 2.35 2.41
C HIS A 174 -5.19 2.63 2.07
N GLU A 175 -5.90 3.39 2.89
CA GLU A 175 -7.26 3.87 2.60
C GLU A 175 -7.29 4.87 1.45
N ILE A 176 -6.34 5.81 1.42
CA ILE A 176 -6.19 6.78 0.32
C ILE A 176 -6.07 6.06 -1.04
N ASP A 177 -5.34 4.95 -1.09
CA ASP A 177 -5.26 4.15 -2.31
C ASP A 177 -6.55 3.36 -2.59
N VAL A 178 -6.96 2.51 -1.65
CA VAL A 178 -7.99 1.50 -1.91
C VAL A 178 -9.37 2.12 -2.11
N LEU A 179 -9.71 3.22 -1.42
CA LEU A 179 -11.02 3.84 -1.52
C LEU A 179 -11.20 4.56 -2.86
N ARG A 180 -10.12 5.21 -3.34
CA ARG A 180 -10.05 5.76 -4.69
C ARG A 180 -10.26 4.67 -5.75
N TRP A 181 -9.55 3.55 -5.60
CA TRP A 181 -9.70 2.41 -6.48
C TRP A 181 -11.10 1.78 -6.43
N LEU A 182 -11.69 1.64 -5.24
CA LEU A 182 -13.04 1.11 -5.06
C LEU A 182 -14.07 1.91 -5.86
N LEU A 183 -14.02 3.24 -5.72
CA LEU A 183 -14.96 4.17 -6.35
C LEU A 183 -14.66 4.46 -7.82
N ASP A 184 -13.46 4.14 -8.31
CA ASP A 184 -12.99 4.46 -9.67
C ASP A 184 -13.01 5.97 -9.98
N GLU A 185 -12.77 6.81 -8.98
CA GLU A 185 -12.73 8.25 -9.14
C GLU A 185 -11.71 8.90 -8.19
N ASP A 186 -11.32 10.13 -8.48
CA ASP A 186 -10.36 10.86 -7.67
C ASP A 186 -11.01 11.70 -6.56
N TYR A 187 -10.21 12.03 -5.55
CA TYR A 187 -10.58 12.98 -4.51
C TYR A 187 -10.62 14.43 -5.03
N ALA A 188 -11.56 15.22 -4.51
CA ALA A 188 -11.66 16.66 -4.73
C ALA A 188 -11.11 17.46 -3.55
N SER A 189 -11.33 17.00 -2.32
CA SER A 189 -10.87 17.71 -1.12
C SER A 189 -10.79 16.81 0.11
N VAL A 190 -10.09 17.30 1.13
CA VAL A 190 -9.94 16.65 2.42
C VAL A 190 -10.09 17.65 3.57
N GLN A 191 -10.69 17.23 4.66
CA GLN A 191 -10.67 17.91 5.95
C GLN A 191 -10.17 16.94 7.03
N MET A 192 -9.35 17.44 7.96
CA MET A 192 -8.91 16.65 9.10
C MET A 192 -9.41 17.25 10.42
N LEU A 193 -9.86 16.37 11.30
CA LEU A 193 -10.29 16.69 12.65
C LEU A 193 -9.44 15.90 13.63
N LEU A 194 -9.16 16.51 14.78
CA LEU A 194 -8.45 15.89 15.89
C LEU A 194 -9.44 15.71 17.05
N PRO A 195 -9.97 14.49 17.28
CA PRO A 195 -10.83 14.19 18.41
C PRO A 195 -10.12 14.38 19.77
N LYS A 196 -10.83 14.07 20.86
CA LYS A 196 -10.19 13.99 22.19
C LYS A 196 -9.09 12.93 22.16
N GLN A 197 -7.89 13.34 22.57
CA GLN A 197 -6.69 12.50 22.51
C GLN A 197 -6.77 11.36 23.54
N THR A 198 -6.40 10.15 23.11
CA THR A 198 -6.37 8.98 24.00
C THR A 198 -5.27 9.15 25.05
N SER A 199 -5.46 8.58 26.24
CA SER A 199 -4.39 8.51 27.25
C SER A 199 -3.33 7.45 26.91
N ASN A 200 -3.52 6.68 25.84
CA ASN A 200 -2.60 5.63 25.39
C ASN A 200 -1.52 6.13 24.41
N THR A 201 -1.59 7.40 23.98
CA THR A 201 -0.62 8.00 23.04
C THR A 201 0.57 8.60 23.78
N HIS A 202 1.63 8.93 23.05
CA HIS A 202 2.81 9.65 23.54
C HIS A 202 2.82 11.10 23.02
N GLU A 203 3.72 11.93 23.54
CA GLU A 203 3.73 13.39 23.32
C GLU A 203 3.88 13.83 21.86
N ASN A 204 4.51 12.98 21.02
CA ASN A 204 4.80 13.28 19.61
C ASN A 204 3.69 12.79 18.65
N LEU A 205 2.63 12.18 19.18
CA LEU A 205 1.56 11.56 18.41
C LEU A 205 0.19 12.06 18.86
N LYS A 206 -0.49 12.76 17.95
CA LYS A 206 -1.93 13.06 18.08
C LYS A 206 -2.74 11.87 17.57
N ASP A 207 -3.49 11.23 18.46
CA ASP A 207 -4.26 10.00 18.24
C ASP A 207 -5.54 9.99 19.13
N PRO A 208 -6.73 9.66 18.58
CA PRO A 208 -7.01 9.35 17.18
C PRO A 208 -7.01 10.59 16.27
N GLN A 209 -7.08 10.35 14.96
CA GLN A 209 -7.31 11.36 13.91
C GLN A 209 -8.54 10.95 13.09
N PHE A 210 -9.26 11.93 12.56
CA PHE A 210 -10.45 11.70 11.74
C PHE A 210 -10.32 12.48 10.43
N ILE A 211 -10.52 11.81 9.31
CA ILE A 211 -10.31 12.36 7.97
C ILE A 211 -11.63 12.29 7.22
N ILE A 212 -12.02 13.39 6.59
CA ILE A 212 -13.20 13.47 5.73
C ILE A 212 -12.73 13.79 4.32
N PHE A 213 -12.94 12.87 3.38
CA PHE A 213 -12.71 13.12 1.95
C PHE A 213 -14.03 13.40 1.24
N GLU A 214 -13.96 14.23 0.21
CA GLU A 214 -15.01 14.38 -0.79
C GLU A 214 -14.42 14.04 -2.16
N THR A 215 -15.08 13.18 -2.92
CA THR A 215 -14.65 12.82 -4.29
C THR A 215 -15.14 13.83 -5.32
N LYS A 216 -14.68 13.71 -6.57
CA LYS A 216 -15.12 14.61 -7.67
C LYS A 216 -16.62 14.51 -7.95
N SER A 217 -17.24 13.34 -7.75
CA SER A 217 -18.68 13.15 -7.90
C SER A 217 -19.50 13.61 -6.68
N GLY A 218 -18.85 13.87 -5.55
CA GLY A 218 -19.49 14.28 -4.29
C GLY A 218 -19.68 13.16 -3.26
N VAL A 219 -19.13 11.96 -3.48
CA VAL A 219 -19.12 10.90 -2.46
C VAL A 219 -18.35 11.38 -1.24
N THR A 220 -18.96 11.22 -0.07
CA THR A 220 -18.35 11.62 1.21
C THR A 220 -17.79 10.40 1.93
N ILE A 221 -16.53 10.47 2.34
CA ILE A 221 -15.84 9.37 3.01
C ILE A 221 -15.39 9.87 4.37
N ASP A 222 -15.76 9.17 5.44
CA ASP A 222 -15.11 9.34 6.73
C ASP A 222 -14.17 8.19 7.07
N LEU A 223 -13.03 8.57 7.63
CA LEU A 223 -11.97 7.65 8.03
C LEU A 223 -11.49 7.96 9.43
N GLU A 224 -11.79 7.05 10.36
CA GLU A 224 -11.15 7.00 11.67
C GLU A 224 -9.75 6.37 11.56
N VAL A 225 -8.73 7.06 12.06
CA VAL A 225 -7.40 6.47 12.27
C VAL A 225 -7.12 6.47 13.77
N PHE A 226 -7.03 5.27 14.36
CA PHE A 226 -6.79 5.11 15.79
C PHE A 226 -5.71 4.07 16.08
N VAL A 227 -4.47 4.51 16.26
CA VAL A 227 -3.29 3.62 16.29
C VAL A 227 -2.92 3.11 17.69
N ASN A 228 -3.64 3.51 18.74
CA ASN A 228 -3.50 2.99 20.10
C ASN A 228 -4.82 2.51 20.71
N CYS A 229 -5.62 1.77 19.93
CA CYS A 229 -6.95 1.32 20.33
C CYS A 229 -6.95 0.19 21.38
N ARG A 230 -5.79 -0.45 21.60
CA ARG A 230 -5.52 -1.58 22.54
C ARG A 230 -6.23 -2.90 22.25
N PHE A 231 -7.40 -2.89 21.62
CA PHE A 231 -8.20 -4.10 21.47
C PHE A 231 -7.79 -5.00 20.31
N GLY A 232 -7.06 -4.50 19.31
CA GLY A 232 -6.57 -5.32 18.19
C GLY A 232 -6.23 -4.51 16.94
N TYR A 233 -5.84 -5.22 15.88
CA TYR A 233 -5.72 -4.67 14.53
C TYR A 233 -7.05 -4.86 13.79
N ASP A 234 -7.70 -3.76 13.42
CA ASP A 234 -9.07 -3.77 12.92
C ASP A 234 -9.24 -2.79 11.75
N ILE A 235 -9.78 -3.29 10.65
CA ILE A 235 -10.01 -2.56 9.40
C ILE A 235 -11.49 -2.65 9.06
N LYS A 236 -12.14 -1.49 8.96
CA LYS A 236 -13.54 -1.38 8.55
C LYS A 236 -13.68 -0.56 7.29
N CYS A 237 -14.63 -0.93 6.47
CA CYS A 237 -15.02 -0.20 5.26
C CYS A 237 -16.45 -0.61 4.91
N ASP A 238 -17.40 0.27 5.22
CA ASP A 238 -18.80 0.14 4.86
C ASP A 238 -19.10 1.14 3.73
N VAL A 239 -19.85 0.70 2.73
CA VAL A 239 -20.22 1.46 1.54
C VAL A 239 -21.73 1.61 1.52
N VAL A 240 -22.21 2.85 1.61
CA VAL A 240 -23.62 3.22 1.53
C VAL A 240 -23.94 3.60 0.10
N CYS A 241 -24.78 2.81 -0.56
CA CYS A 241 -25.33 3.08 -1.89
C CYS A 241 -26.79 3.53 -1.79
N GLU A 242 -27.39 3.96 -2.90
CA GLU A 242 -28.78 4.46 -2.94
C GLU A 242 -29.81 3.48 -2.35
N THR A 243 -29.62 2.17 -2.54
CA THR A 243 -30.60 1.15 -2.10
C THR A 243 -30.01 0.02 -1.25
N ALA A 244 -28.73 0.08 -0.88
CA ALA A 244 -28.11 -0.93 -0.03
C ALA A 244 -26.87 -0.40 0.69
N GLU A 245 -26.49 -1.12 1.74
CA GLU A 245 -25.22 -0.99 2.42
C GLU A 245 -24.49 -2.34 2.35
N PHE A 246 -23.20 -2.30 2.08
CA PHE A 246 -22.33 -3.49 2.15
C PHE A 246 -20.96 -3.09 2.69
N GLY A 247 -20.30 -3.99 3.41
CA GLY A 247 -19.05 -3.67 4.08
C GLY A 247 -18.20 -4.88 4.40
N LEU A 248 -16.97 -4.61 4.82
CA LEU A 248 -16.04 -5.65 5.26
C LEU A 248 -16.52 -6.31 6.56
N THR A 249 -16.41 -7.63 6.63
CA THR A 249 -16.58 -8.37 7.87
C THR A 249 -15.23 -8.64 8.54
N ASP A 250 -15.26 -8.94 9.83
CA ASP A 250 -14.09 -9.47 10.53
C ASP A 250 -13.55 -10.73 9.84
N PRO A 251 -12.22 -10.94 9.80
CA PRO A 251 -11.64 -12.19 9.31
C PRO A 251 -12.18 -13.40 10.09
N ALA A 252 -12.35 -14.52 9.39
CA ALA A 252 -12.88 -15.73 9.99
C ALA A 252 -11.88 -16.36 10.99
N PHE A 253 -12.22 -16.33 12.28
CA PHE A 253 -11.50 -17.01 13.35
C PHE A 253 -12.38 -18.02 14.09
N THR A 254 -11.75 -18.99 14.75
CA THR A 254 -12.43 -19.93 15.63
C THR A 254 -13.18 -19.18 16.75
N LYS A 255 -14.45 -19.53 16.93
CA LYS A 255 -15.28 -19.05 18.03
C LYS A 255 -15.00 -19.83 19.31
N VAL A 256 -14.89 -19.15 20.43
CA VAL A 256 -14.75 -19.76 21.76
C VAL A 256 -16.01 -19.47 22.59
N LYS A 257 -16.54 -20.50 23.26
CA LYS A 257 -17.62 -20.40 24.26
C LYS A 257 -17.07 -20.83 25.61
N ALA A 258 -16.89 -19.88 26.52
CA ALA A 258 -16.39 -20.09 27.87
C ALA A 258 -16.87 -18.94 28.77
N GLU A 259 -16.95 -19.15 30.09
CA GLU A 259 -17.31 -18.09 31.05
C GLU A 259 -18.61 -17.35 30.69
N GLU A 260 -19.64 -18.11 30.30
CA GLU A 260 -20.96 -17.58 29.89
C GLU A 260 -20.91 -16.55 28.73
N LYS A 261 -19.80 -16.50 27.97
CA LYS A 261 -19.56 -15.55 26.88
C LYS A 261 -19.27 -16.24 25.54
N ASN A 262 -19.40 -15.47 24.47
CA ASN A 262 -18.98 -15.85 23.12
C ASN A 262 -17.83 -14.92 22.71
N TYR A 263 -16.67 -15.49 22.40
CA TYR A 263 -15.50 -14.75 21.94
C TYR A 263 -15.18 -15.11 20.49
N THR A 264 -14.80 -14.10 19.72
CA THR A 264 -14.10 -14.25 18.43
C THR A 264 -12.84 -13.40 18.50
N ARG A 265 -11.75 -13.89 17.93
CA ARG A 265 -10.50 -13.14 17.92
C ARG A 265 -10.60 -11.98 16.95
N ILE A 266 -9.96 -10.88 17.29
CA ILE A 266 -9.60 -9.82 16.35
C ILE A 266 -8.19 -10.12 15.85
N SER A 267 -7.85 -9.67 14.65
CA SER A 267 -6.50 -9.86 14.10
C SER A 267 -5.44 -9.27 15.05
N PRO A 268 -4.35 -10.00 15.34
CA PRO A 268 -3.32 -9.51 16.26
C PRO A 268 -2.46 -8.40 15.65
N ASP A 269 -2.27 -8.43 14.32
CA ASP A 269 -1.39 -7.55 13.57
C ASP A 269 -1.80 -7.47 12.09
N TRP A 270 -1.18 -6.54 11.38
CA TRP A 270 -1.40 -6.28 9.96
C TRP A 270 -0.90 -7.41 9.05
N GLN A 271 0.16 -8.13 9.47
CA GLN A 271 0.74 -9.23 8.69
C GLN A 271 -0.25 -10.37 8.56
N THR A 272 -0.85 -10.77 9.68
CA THR A 272 -1.88 -11.80 9.74
C THR A 272 -3.13 -11.37 8.98
N ARG A 273 -3.54 -10.09 9.08
CA ARG A 273 -4.75 -9.58 8.44
C ARG A 273 -4.68 -9.59 6.91
N PHE A 274 -3.51 -9.34 6.32
CA PHE A 274 -3.34 -9.17 4.87
C PHE A 274 -2.39 -10.19 4.23
N MET A 275 -2.00 -11.26 4.94
CA MET A 275 -1.06 -12.27 4.44
C MET A 275 -1.43 -12.80 3.05
N ASP A 276 -2.69 -13.16 2.85
CA ASP A 276 -3.18 -13.68 1.56
C ASP A 276 -3.15 -12.61 0.47
N ALA A 277 -3.39 -11.35 0.82
CA ALA A 277 -3.33 -10.24 -0.12
C ALA A 277 -1.89 -9.97 -0.59
N TYR A 278 -0.91 -10.04 0.32
CA TYR A 278 0.51 -9.97 -0.04
C TYR A 278 0.94 -11.16 -0.93
N ASP A 279 0.47 -12.38 -0.65
CA ASP A 279 0.77 -13.54 -1.51
C ASP A 279 0.16 -13.35 -2.91
N TYR A 280 -1.09 -12.88 -2.96
CA TYR A 280 -1.83 -12.72 -4.21
C TYR A 280 -1.31 -11.58 -5.08
N GLU A 281 -0.91 -10.44 -4.50
CA GLU A 281 -0.36 -9.31 -5.26
C GLU A 281 0.93 -9.69 -6.00
N PHE A 282 1.82 -10.48 -5.37
CA PHE A 282 3.05 -10.94 -6.01
C PHE A 282 2.78 -11.98 -7.07
N GLN A 283 1.82 -12.88 -6.85
CA GLN A 283 1.44 -13.83 -7.89
C GLN A 283 0.92 -13.12 -9.14
N LEU A 284 0.06 -12.10 -8.97
CA LEU A 284 -0.44 -11.31 -10.08
C LEU A 284 0.63 -10.42 -10.71
N TRP A 285 1.54 -9.84 -9.92
CA TRP A 285 2.68 -9.10 -10.45
C TRP A 285 3.56 -9.98 -11.35
N ILE A 286 3.94 -11.18 -10.88
CA ILE A 286 4.75 -12.12 -11.69
C ILE A 286 4.01 -12.57 -12.95
N ASN A 287 2.72 -12.86 -12.87
CA ASN A 287 1.91 -13.19 -14.05
C ASN A 287 1.87 -12.03 -15.06
N SER A 288 1.79 -10.80 -14.55
CA SER A 288 1.79 -9.57 -15.36
C SER A 288 3.15 -9.31 -16.01
N VAL A 289 4.25 -9.56 -15.30
CA VAL A 289 5.63 -9.50 -15.83
C VAL A 289 5.81 -10.51 -16.97
N ILE A 290 5.34 -11.74 -16.79
CA ILE A 290 5.43 -12.83 -17.79
C ILE A 290 4.62 -12.50 -19.05
N SER A 291 3.40 -11.96 -18.88
CA SER A 291 2.53 -11.59 -20.00
C SER A 291 2.94 -10.28 -20.67
N GLY A 292 3.68 -9.44 -19.97
CA GLY A 292 4.15 -8.15 -20.44
C GLY A 292 3.19 -6.99 -20.21
N GLU A 293 2.13 -7.20 -19.43
CA GLU A 293 1.04 -6.26 -19.17
C GLU A 293 0.79 -6.12 -17.66
N LEU A 294 1.24 -5.01 -17.06
CA LEU A 294 1.01 -4.71 -15.64
C LEU A 294 -0.44 -4.30 -15.36
N THR A 295 -1.05 -4.96 -14.36
CA THR A 295 -2.45 -4.78 -13.97
C THR A 295 -2.65 -4.29 -12.53
N GLY A 296 -1.58 -4.20 -11.74
CA GLY A 296 -1.63 -3.76 -10.35
C GLY A 296 -1.67 -2.24 -10.16
N PRO A 297 -1.60 -1.77 -8.89
CA PRO A 297 -1.45 -0.35 -8.57
C PRO A 297 -0.23 0.23 -9.29
N THR A 298 -0.43 1.33 -10.00
CA THR A 298 0.53 1.91 -10.93
C THR A 298 1.37 3.02 -10.27
N ALA A 299 2.40 3.53 -10.96
CA ALA A 299 3.09 4.75 -10.51
C ALA A 299 2.13 5.95 -10.38
N TRP A 300 1.12 6.04 -11.24
CA TRP A 300 0.09 7.07 -11.13
C TRP A 300 -0.72 6.95 -9.84
N ASP A 301 -1.04 5.72 -9.40
CA ASP A 301 -1.69 5.50 -8.11
C ASP A 301 -0.80 5.96 -6.95
N GLY A 302 0.50 5.68 -7.01
CA GLY A 302 1.49 6.18 -6.04
C GLY A 302 1.61 7.71 -6.02
N TYR A 303 1.51 8.36 -7.19
CA TYR A 303 1.51 9.81 -7.31
C TYR A 303 0.25 10.44 -6.70
N VAL A 304 -0.93 9.93 -7.03
CA VAL A 304 -2.19 10.42 -6.46
C VAL A 304 -2.21 10.23 -4.95
N ALA A 305 -1.78 9.06 -4.45
CA ALA A 305 -1.69 8.80 -3.02
C ALA A 305 -0.77 9.80 -2.30
N SER A 306 0.37 10.15 -2.91
CA SER A 306 1.31 11.14 -2.37
C SER A 306 0.72 12.55 -2.32
N ILE A 307 0.03 13.01 -3.37
CA ILE A 307 -0.67 14.32 -3.35
C ILE A 307 -1.74 14.35 -2.28
N THR A 308 -2.57 13.30 -2.20
CA THR A 308 -3.65 13.25 -1.20
C THR A 308 -3.07 13.22 0.22
N MET A 309 -1.97 12.49 0.44
CA MET A 309 -1.24 12.50 1.72
C MET A 309 -0.75 13.90 2.09
N ALA A 310 -0.14 14.63 1.15
CA ALA A 310 0.31 16.01 1.38
C ALA A 310 -0.86 16.94 1.75
N ALA A 311 -2.00 16.82 1.05
CA ALA A 311 -3.21 17.58 1.35
C ALA A 311 -3.79 17.24 2.74
N CYS A 312 -3.75 15.95 3.16
CA CYS A 312 -4.11 15.56 4.52
C CYS A 312 -3.22 16.25 5.56
N HIS A 313 -1.90 16.26 5.35
CA HIS A 313 -0.98 16.96 6.24
C HIS A 313 -1.31 18.46 6.34
N GLU A 314 -1.50 19.13 5.20
CA GLU A 314 -1.91 20.53 5.18
C GLU A 314 -3.24 20.77 5.91
N ALA A 315 -4.25 19.91 5.67
CA ALA A 315 -5.56 20.01 6.32
C ALA A 315 -5.45 19.85 7.84
N ARG A 316 -4.59 18.95 8.33
CA ARG A 316 -4.33 18.78 9.76
C ARG A 316 -3.67 20.00 10.38
N GLU A 317 -2.64 20.55 9.75
CA GLU A 317 -1.89 21.68 10.31
C GLU A 317 -2.71 22.99 10.27
N THR A 318 -3.53 23.17 9.23
CA THR A 318 -4.35 24.37 9.06
C THR A 318 -5.70 24.29 9.75
N GLY A 319 -6.20 23.08 10.04
CA GLY A 319 -7.57 22.84 10.53
C GLY A 319 -8.66 23.18 9.52
N LYS A 320 -8.30 23.40 8.24
CA LYS A 320 -9.22 23.80 7.17
C LYS A 320 -9.42 22.67 6.18
N LYS A 321 -10.51 22.76 5.42
CA LYS A 321 -10.71 21.94 4.22
C LYS A 321 -9.69 22.36 3.15
N VAL A 322 -8.95 21.40 2.60
CA VAL A 322 -7.91 21.57 1.58
C VAL A 322 -8.36 20.91 0.30
N ASN A 323 -8.22 21.60 -0.82
CA ASN A 323 -8.54 21.05 -2.14
C ASN A 323 -7.39 20.17 -2.63
N ILE A 324 -7.72 18.99 -3.15
CA ILE A 324 -6.76 18.06 -3.73
C ILE A 324 -6.71 18.35 -5.23
N LYS A 325 -5.59 18.93 -5.68
CA LYS A 325 -5.36 19.24 -7.10
C LYS A 325 -4.51 18.15 -7.70
N LEU A 326 -5.07 17.41 -8.66
CA LEU A 326 -4.36 16.39 -9.41
C LEU A 326 -4.13 16.88 -10.84
N ASP A 327 -2.99 16.50 -11.40
CA ASP A 327 -2.74 16.64 -12.83
C ASP A 327 -3.67 15.74 -13.64
N GLU A 328 -3.78 16.03 -14.94
CA GLU A 328 -4.51 15.16 -15.87
C GLU A 328 -3.84 13.77 -15.92
N ARG A 329 -4.66 12.72 -15.82
CA ARG A 329 -4.16 11.34 -15.88
C ARG A 329 -3.54 11.08 -17.27
N PRO A 330 -2.25 10.72 -17.35
CA PRO A 330 -1.61 10.46 -18.63
C PRO A 330 -2.26 9.25 -19.32
N ALA A 331 -2.33 9.27 -20.66
CA ALA A 331 -2.95 8.22 -21.46
C ALA A 331 -2.36 6.82 -21.21
N LEU A 332 -1.09 6.74 -20.81
CA LEU A 332 -0.45 5.48 -20.40
C LEU A 332 -1.24 4.79 -19.27
N TYR A 333 -1.85 5.55 -18.36
CA TYR A 333 -2.57 5.03 -17.17
C TYR A 333 -4.10 5.11 -17.29
N CYS A 334 -4.63 5.45 -18.46
CA CYS A 334 -6.08 5.46 -18.72
C CYS A 334 -6.65 4.08 -19.02
#